data_AF-A0A5K4EB06-F1
#
_entry.id   AF-A0A5K4EB06-F1
#
_cell.length_a   1.000
_cell.length_b   1.000
_cell.length_c   1.000
_cell.angle_alpha   90.00
_cell.angle_beta   90.00
_cell.angle_gamma   90.00
#
_symmetry.space_group_name_H-M   'P 1'
#
loop_
_entity.id
_entity.type
_entity.pdbx_description
1 polymer ?
#
loop_
_entity_poly.entity_id
_entity_poly.type
_entity_poly.pdbx_seq_one_letter_code
_entity_poly.pdbx_strand_id
1 'polypeptide(L)'
;MTTPITSCMSEPEFSEVYPPSEDSYLFLDALELDSGFLSELRPTLTLEVGSGSGVISAFLCSSILKPLFHICTDISLTACHASLRVLNVNVPSTSVTYDVINCSLATPLLSRLYQSVDLVMFNPPYVPTTSDEHKSASSTIVASWSGGRLGREVSD
;
A
#
# COMPACT_ATOMS: atom_id res chain seq x y z
N MET A 1 -12.09 -6.62 -12.29
CA MET A 1 -10.83 -6.99 -11.59
C MET A 1 -11.22 -7.94 -10.45
N THR A 2 -10.30 -8.69 -9.85
CA THR A 2 -10.65 -9.65 -8.78
C THR A 2 -9.92 -9.29 -7.50
N THR A 3 -10.61 -9.32 -6.36
CA THR A 3 -9.98 -9.08 -5.05
C THR A 3 -8.82 -10.05 -4.83
N PRO A 4 -7.62 -9.58 -4.45
CA PRO A 4 -6.46 -10.45 -4.26
C PRO A 4 -6.62 -11.44 -3.12
N ILE A 5 -5.95 -12.58 -3.24
CA ILE A 5 -5.83 -13.59 -2.20
C ILE A 5 -4.91 -13.05 -1.09
N THR A 6 -5.47 -12.84 0.09
CA THR A 6 -4.79 -12.34 1.29
C THR A 6 -4.80 -13.34 2.45
N SER A 7 -4.98 -14.64 2.16
CA SER A 7 -5.13 -15.70 3.17
C SER A 7 -3.96 -15.80 4.15
N CYS A 8 -2.75 -15.35 3.77
CA CYS A 8 -1.61 -15.27 4.67
C CYS A 8 -1.87 -14.39 5.88
N MET A 9 -2.76 -13.39 5.79
CA MET A 9 -3.10 -12.47 6.89
C MET A 9 -3.68 -13.17 8.12
N SER A 10 -4.18 -14.41 7.96
CA SER A 10 -4.64 -15.23 9.09
C SER A 10 -3.49 -15.88 9.89
N GLU A 11 -2.25 -15.78 9.42
CA GLU A 11 -1.09 -16.36 10.08
C GLU A 11 -0.63 -15.51 11.26
N PRO A 12 -0.17 -16.11 12.38
CA PRO A 12 0.24 -15.38 13.58
C PRO A 12 1.35 -14.34 13.34
N GLU A 13 2.21 -14.58 12.34
CA GLU A 13 3.28 -13.66 11.93
C GLU A 13 2.73 -12.27 11.51
N PHE A 14 1.51 -12.22 10.96
CA PHE A 14 0.89 -10.99 10.46
C PHE A 14 -0.23 -10.47 11.36
N SER A 15 -0.30 -10.93 12.61
CA SER A 15 -1.28 -10.47 13.60
C SER A 15 -1.25 -8.96 13.87
N GLU A 16 -0.09 -8.33 13.67
CA GLU A 16 0.14 -6.89 13.83
C GLU A 16 0.10 -6.11 12.50
N VAL A 17 -0.35 -6.73 11.40
CA VAL A 17 -0.51 -6.06 10.10
C VAL A 17 -1.99 -5.74 9.90
N TYR A 18 -2.27 -4.54 9.41
CA TYR A 18 -3.62 -4.12 9.10
C TYR A 18 -4.26 -5.05 8.05
N PRO A 19 -5.33 -5.79 8.40
CA PRO A 19 -6.03 -6.63 7.43
C PRO A 19 -6.84 -5.76 6.47
N PRO A 20 -7.05 -6.19 5.22
CA PRO A 20 -7.97 -5.52 4.31
C PRO A 20 -9.33 -5.30 4.97
N SER A 21 -9.78 -4.05 4.97
CA SER A 21 -11.05 -3.64 5.59
C SER A 21 -11.88 -2.79 4.61
N GLU A 22 -13.02 -2.25 5.06
CA GLU A 22 -13.95 -1.46 4.23
C GLU A 22 -13.27 -0.32 3.46
N ASP A 23 -12.30 0.35 4.09
CA ASP A 23 -11.49 1.40 3.47
C ASP A 23 -10.62 0.89 2.32
N SER A 24 -10.04 -0.29 2.50
CA SER A 24 -9.23 -0.98 1.50
C SER A 24 -10.11 -1.40 0.32
N TYR A 25 -11.29 -1.94 0.57
CA TYR A 25 -12.24 -2.34 -0.47
C TYR A 25 -12.80 -1.14 -1.23
N LEU A 26 -13.11 -0.04 -0.54
CA LEU A 26 -13.48 1.21 -1.19
C LEU A 26 -12.37 1.72 -2.13
N PHE A 27 -11.10 1.54 -1.74
CA PHE A 27 -9.96 1.85 -2.60
C PHE A 27 -9.91 0.94 -3.84
N LEU A 28 -10.15 -0.36 -3.68
CA LEU A 28 -10.20 -1.31 -4.81
C LEU A 28 -11.32 -0.95 -5.79
N ASP A 29 -12.51 -0.62 -5.27
CA ASP A 29 -13.66 -0.20 -6.08
C ASP A 29 -13.33 1.07 -6.89
N ALA A 30 -12.64 2.04 -6.27
CA ALA A 30 -12.18 3.24 -6.97
C ALA A 30 -11.19 2.91 -8.10
N LEU A 31 -10.20 2.03 -7.86
CA LEU A 31 -9.27 1.59 -8.90
C LEU A 31 -9.97 0.84 -10.04
N GLU A 32 -11.01 0.05 -9.74
CA GLU A 32 -11.80 -0.65 -10.76
C GLU A 32 -12.60 0.33 -11.62
N LEU A 33 -13.25 1.31 -10.98
CA LEU A 33 -13.98 2.38 -11.68
C LEU A 33 -13.04 3.21 -12.57
N ASP A 34 -11.81 3.46 -12.12
CA ASP A 34 -10.79 4.21 -12.86
C ASP A 34 -9.99 3.35 -13.85
N SER A 35 -10.37 2.10 -14.09
CA SER A 35 -9.66 1.20 -15.02
C SER A 35 -9.48 1.77 -16.44
N GLY A 36 -10.45 2.56 -16.92
CA GLY A 36 -10.34 3.29 -18.19
C GLY A 36 -9.23 4.33 -18.18
N PHE A 37 -9.21 5.18 -17.14
CA PHE A 37 -8.17 6.18 -16.92
C PHE A 37 -6.78 5.52 -16.79
N LEU A 38 -6.65 4.46 -16.00
CA LEU A 38 -5.38 3.73 -15.82
C LEU A 38 -4.85 3.13 -17.13
N SER A 39 -5.76 2.65 -17.99
CA SER A 39 -5.40 2.11 -19.32
C SER A 39 -4.88 3.19 -20.28
N GLU A 40 -5.43 4.41 -20.18
CA GLU A 40 -4.98 5.59 -20.92
C GLU A 40 -3.66 6.15 -20.37
N LEU A 41 -3.54 6.23 -19.04
CA LEU A 41 -2.33 6.68 -18.34
C LEU A 41 -1.12 5.81 -18.69
N ARG A 42 -1.31 4.49 -18.79
CA ARG A 42 -0.24 3.51 -19.08
C ARG A 42 0.96 3.68 -18.15
N PRO A 43 0.75 3.63 -16.81
CA PRO A 43 1.83 3.89 -15.88
C PRO A 43 2.95 2.85 -16.06
N THR A 44 4.18 3.35 -15.98
CA THR A 44 5.41 2.56 -16.03
C THR A 44 6.08 2.48 -14.67
N LEU A 45 5.84 3.48 -13.80
CA LEU A 45 6.30 3.51 -12.42
C LEU A 45 5.16 3.93 -11.49
N THR A 46 4.84 3.08 -10.52
CA THR A 46 3.82 3.38 -9.50
C THR A 46 4.39 3.21 -8.09
N LEU A 47 3.83 3.97 -7.14
CA LEU A 47 4.25 3.96 -5.74
C LEU A 47 3.02 3.83 -4.85
N GLU A 48 3.02 2.86 -3.94
CA GLU A 48 2.12 2.83 -2.79
C GLU A 48 2.88 3.18 -1.51
N VAL A 49 2.30 4.10 -0.74
CA VAL A 49 2.78 4.45 0.60
C VAL A 49 1.88 3.79 1.64
N GLY A 50 2.47 3.14 2.65
CA GLY A 50 1.74 2.42 3.69
C GLY A 50 1.03 1.19 3.14
N SER A 51 1.77 0.24 2.55
CA SER A 51 1.18 -0.89 1.83
C SER A 51 0.41 -1.87 2.71
N GLY A 52 0.67 -1.93 4.03
CA GLY A 52 -0.05 -2.79 4.95
C GLY A 52 -0.02 -4.26 4.53
N SER A 53 -1.20 -4.83 4.24
CA SER A 53 -1.34 -6.19 3.73
C SER A 53 -0.88 -6.37 2.27
N GLY A 54 -0.71 -5.29 1.51
CA GLY A 54 -0.38 -5.28 0.08
C GLY A 54 -1.57 -5.57 -0.85
N VAL A 55 -2.80 -5.52 -0.35
CA VAL A 55 -4.00 -5.83 -1.14
C VAL A 55 -4.22 -4.81 -2.28
N ILE A 56 -3.98 -3.52 -2.03
CA ILE A 56 -4.13 -2.46 -3.05
C ILE A 56 -3.06 -2.64 -4.13
N SER A 57 -1.79 -2.79 -3.73
CA SER A 57 -0.66 -3.10 -4.62
C SER A 57 -0.97 -4.29 -5.52
N ALA A 58 -1.43 -5.41 -4.94
CA ALA A 58 -1.71 -6.63 -5.66
C ALA A 58 -2.90 -6.50 -6.62
N PHE A 59 -3.93 -5.74 -6.26
CA PHE A 59 -5.07 -5.49 -7.13
C PHE A 59 -4.67 -4.68 -8.37
N LEU A 60 -3.92 -3.58 -8.17
CA LEU A 60 -3.38 -2.80 -9.28
C LEU A 60 -2.47 -3.64 -10.18
N CYS A 61 -1.48 -4.31 -9.58
CA CYS A 61 -0.46 -5.06 -10.33
C CYS A 61 -1.05 -6.27 -11.07
N SER A 62 -2.01 -6.97 -10.50
CA SER A 62 -2.66 -8.12 -11.17
C SER A 62 -3.56 -7.70 -12.34
N SER A 63 -3.96 -6.43 -12.39
CA SER A 63 -4.85 -5.90 -13.42
C SER A 63 -4.12 -5.23 -14.59
N ILE A 64 -2.81 -4.98 -14.46
CA ILE A 64 -1.98 -4.36 -15.50
C ILE A 64 -1.28 -5.44 -16.34
N LEU A 65 -1.55 -5.44 -17.65
CA LEU A 65 -0.96 -6.37 -18.63
C LEU A 65 0.25 -5.80 -19.39
N LYS A 66 0.76 -4.64 -18.96
CA LYS A 66 1.87 -3.93 -19.60
C LYS A 66 3.08 -3.89 -18.66
N PRO A 67 4.29 -3.66 -19.18
CA PRO A 67 5.47 -3.45 -18.34
C PRO A 67 5.22 -2.39 -17.27
N LEU A 68 5.37 -2.79 -16.01
CA LEU A 68 5.20 -1.92 -14.84
C LEU A 68 6.30 -2.22 -13.82
N PHE A 69 6.89 -1.17 -13.27
CA PHE A 69 7.64 -1.24 -12.02
C PHE A 69 6.80 -0.63 -10.89
N HIS A 70 6.49 -1.44 -9.87
CA HIS A 70 5.68 -1.02 -8.74
C HIS A 70 6.52 -0.99 -7.46
N ILE A 71 6.49 0.12 -6.73
CA ILE A 71 7.16 0.25 -5.45
C ILE A 71 6.09 0.33 -4.37
N CYS A 72 6.28 -0.43 -3.30
CA CYS A 72 5.47 -0.33 -2.10
C CYS A 72 6.39 0.06 -0.94
N THR A 73 5.92 0.94 -0.07
CA THR A 73 6.67 1.35 1.13
C THR A 73 5.80 1.14 2.36
N ASP A 74 6.41 0.72 3.45
CA ASP A 74 5.75 0.67 4.75
C ASP A 74 6.75 0.89 5.88
N ILE A 75 6.32 1.51 6.97
CA ILE A 75 7.16 1.71 8.16
C ILE A 75 7.30 0.42 8.98
N SER A 76 6.33 -0.49 8.88
CA SER A 76 6.35 -1.81 9.52
C SER A 76 7.04 -2.85 8.62
N LEU A 77 8.14 -3.43 9.11
CA LEU A 77 8.82 -4.52 8.40
C LEU A 77 7.91 -5.73 8.17
N THR A 78 7.05 -6.03 9.16
CA THR A 78 6.07 -7.11 9.08
C THR A 78 5.03 -6.84 7.98
N ALA A 79 4.59 -5.59 7.81
CA ALA A 79 3.72 -5.19 6.70
C ALA A 79 4.42 -5.32 5.34
N CYS A 80 5.71 -4.96 5.26
CA CYS A 80 6.50 -5.20 4.06
C CYS A 80 6.55 -6.69 3.68
N HIS A 81 6.74 -7.57 4.67
CA HIS A 81 6.74 -9.03 4.44
C HIS A 81 5.36 -9.54 3.99
N ALA A 82 4.28 -9.08 4.62
CA ALA A 82 2.91 -9.42 4.23
C ALA A 82 2.63 -8.98 2.79
N SER A 83 2.93 -7.72 2.46
CA SER A 83 2.77 -7.14 1.13
C SER A 83 3.52 -7.94 0.07
N LEU A 84 4.78 -8.31 0.34
CA LEU A 84 5.57 -9.13 -0.58
C LEU A 84 4.95 -10.52 -0.80
N ARG A 85 4.41 -11.15 0.25
CA ARG A 85 3.72 -12.45 0.10
C ARG A 85 2.45 -12.34 -0.72
N VAL A 86 1.63 -11.31 -0.47
CA VAL A 86 0.40 -11.09 -1.25
C VAL A 86 0.73 -10.79 -2.71
N LEU A 87 1.74 -9.97 -3.00
CA LEU A 87 2.20 -9.72 -4.36
C LEU A 87 2.67 -11.01 -5.07
N ASN A 88 3.49 -11.82 -4.41
CA ASN A 88 3.99 -13.08 -4.97
C ASN A 88 2.88 -14.08 -5.32
N VAL A 89 1.77 -14.09 -4.58
CA VAL A 89 0.63 -14.99 -4.82
C VAL A 89 -0.26 -14.49 -5.96
N ASN A 90 -0.42 -13.18 -6.10
CA ASN A 90 -1.46 -12.59 -6.96
C ASN A 90 -0.94 -12.01 -8.27
N VAL A 91 0.33 -11.62 -8.34
CA VAL A 91 0.89 -10.92 -9.50
C VAL A 91 1.60 -11.90 -10.43
N PRO A 92 1.16 -12.03 -11.71
CA PRO A 92 1.77 -12.94 -12.66
C PRO A 92 3.20 -12.51 -13.04
N SER A 93 4.11 -13.48 -13.15
CA SER A 93 5.57 -13.27 -13.23
C SER A 93 6.12 -12.75 -14.58
N THR A 94 5.31 -12.12 -15.43
CA THR A 94 5.70 -11.90 -16.84
C THR A 94 5.72 -10.46 -17.31
N SER A 95 5.15 -9.50 -16.56
CA SER A 95 5.12 -8.09 -17.01
C SER A 95 5.20 -7.06 -15.88
N VAL A 96 5.03 -7.46 -14.63
CA VAL A 96 5.12 -6.54 -13.48
C VAL A 96 6.30 -6.95 -12.63
N THR A 97 7.19 -6.00 -12.36
CA THR A 97 8.23 -6.12 -11.34
C THR A 97 7.84 -5.24 -10.17
N TYR A 98 8.08 -5.69 -8.96
CA TYR A 98 7.76 -4.91 -7.77
C TYR A 98 8.85 -5.03 -6.71
N ASP A 99 9.01 -3.95 -5.93
CA ASP A 99 9.86 -3.89 -4.76
C ASP A 99 9.06 -3.41 -3.54
N VAL A 100 9.37 -3.98 -2.38
CA VAL A 100 8.78 -3.58 -1.10
C VAL A 100 9.89 -3.04 -0.20
N ILE A 101 9.76 -1.80 0.25
CA ILE A 101 10.83 -1.07 0.93
C ILE A 101 10.37 -0.63 2.32
N ASN A 102 11.04 -1.13 3.36
CA ASN A 102 10.77 -0.71 4.72
C ASN A 102 11.36 0.69 4.98
N CYS A 103 10.50 1.70 5.05
CA CYS A 103 10.91 3.08 5.31
C CYS A 103 9.73 3.95 5.78
N SER A 104 10.04 5.13 6.30
CA SER A 104 9.02 6.14 6.63
C SER A 104 8.58 6.87 5.37
N LEU A 105 7.29 6.78 5.04
CA LEU A 105 6.70 7.29 3.81
C LEU A 105 7.54 6.83 2.60
N ALA A 106 7.94 7.74 1.72
CA ALA A 106 8.87 7.49 0.63
C ALA A 106 10.24 8.19 0.84
N THR A 107 10.57 8.58 2.08
CA THR A 107 11.70 9.44 2.42
C THR A 107 13.03 9.08 1.72
N PRO A 108 13.51 7.83 1.73
CA PRO A 108 14.79 7.50 1.09
C PRO A 108 14.72 7.50 -0.45
N LEU A 109 13.52 7.56 -1.02
CA LEU A 109 13.29 7.46 -2.46
C LEU A 109 13.04 8.83 -3.11
N LEU A 110 12.71 9.86 -2.31
CA LEU A 110 12.23 11.16 -2.83
C LEU A 110 13.16 11.79 -3.87
N SER A 111 14.47 11.80 -3.62
CA SER A 111 15.44 12.40 -4.55
C SER A 111 15.56 11.62 -5.86
N ARG A 112 15.41 10.29 -5.81
CA ARG A 112 15.54 9.41 -6.97
C ARG A 112 14.26 9.33 -7.80
N LEU A 113 13.11 9.43 -7.13
CA LEU A 113 11.77 9.34 -7.72
C LEU A 113 11.16 10.69 -8.08
N TYR A 114 11.89 11.80 -7.86
CA TYR A 114 11.41 13.14 -8.14
C TYR A 114 10.87 13.25 -9.58
N GLN A 115 9.59 13.63 -9.71
CA GLN A 115 8.88 13.76 -11.00
C GLN A 115 8.90 12.50 -11.89
N SER A 116 9.12 11.32 -11.33
CA SER A 116 9.27 10.07 -12.09
C SER A 116 8.13 9.08 -11.88
N VAL A 117 7.30 9.26 -10.85
CA VAL A 117 6.20 8.34 -10.51
C VAL A 117 4.92 8.76 -11.24
N ASP A 118 4.33 7.82 -11.99
CA ASP A 118 3.13 8.05 -12.80
C ASP A 118 1.83 7.99 -11.98
N LEU A 119 1.82 7.16 -10.93
CA LEU A 119 0.70 7.01 -10.00
C LEU A 119 1.21 6.81 -8.57
N VAL A 120 0.73 7.66 -7.65
CA VAL A 120 0.96 7.52 -6.21
C VAL A 120 -0.36 7.12 -5.55
N MET A 121 -0.32 6.06 -4.74
CA MET A 121 -1.44 5.56 -3.95
C MET A 121 -1.09 5.67 -2.47
N PHE A 122 -2.05 6.11 -1.66
CA PHE A 122 -1.88 6.16 -0.22
C PHE A 122 -3.24 6.03 0.45
N ASN A 123 -3.44 4.96 1.23
CA ASN A 123 -4.51 4.87 2.21
C ASN A 123 -3.92 5.19 3.60
N PRO A 124 -3.88 6.47 4.00
CA PRO A 124 -3.13 6.89 5.17
C PRO A 124 -3.79 6.44 6.48
N PRO A 125 -3.07 6.47 7.61
CA PRO A 125 -3.73 6.41 8.91
C PRO A 125 -4.62 7.64 9.10
N TYR A 126 -5.94 7.45 9.08
CA TYR A 126 -6.92 8.55 9.05
C TYR A 126 -7.78 8.68 10.32
N VAL A 127 -7.65 7.77 11.28
CA VAL A 127 -8.47 7.79 12.49
C VAL A 127 -7.96 8.89 13.43
N PRO A 128 -8.81 9.83 13.88
CA PRO A 128 -8.42 10.80 14.90
C PRO A 128 -8.00 10.09 16.19
N THR A 129 -6.77 10.36 16.63
CA THR A 129 -6.18 9.79 17.84
C THR A 129 -5.59 10.90 18.70
N THR A 130 -5.48 10.66 20.00
CA THR A 130 -4.80 11.62 20.88
C THR A 130 -3.32 11.70 20.53
N SER A 131 -2.68 12.84 20.81
CA SER A 131 -1.24 13.00 20.55
C SER A 131 -0.38 11.99 21.30
N ASP A 132 -0.84 11.54 22.48
CA ASP A 132 -0.15 10.52 23.27
C ASP A 132 -0.31 9.13 22.64
N GLU A 133 -1.53 8.77 22.20
CA GLU A 133 -1.78 7.52 21.47
C GLU A 133 -0.99 7.48 20.16
N HIS A 134 -0.99 8.57 19.38
CA HIS A 134 -0.26 8.68 18.13
C HIS A 134 1.25 8.51 18.31
N LYS A 135 1.84 9.17 19.32
CA LYS A 135 3.26 9.01 19.65
C LYS A 135 3.58 7.60 20.17
N SER A 136 2.66 6.99 20.92
CA SER A 136 2.84 5.64 21.46
C SER A 136 2.72 4.54 20.39
N ALA A 137 2.01 4.81 19.29
CA ALA A 137 1.73 3.82 18.25
C ALA A 137 3.00 3.30 17.56
N SER A 138 4.06 4.11 17.42
CA SER A 138 5.37 3.69 16.87
C SER A 138 5.23 2.80 15.60
N SER A 139 5.81 1.60 15.57
CA SER A 139 5.67 0.61 14.47
C SER A 139 4.69 -0.53 14.80
N THR A 140 3.78 -0.31 15.76
CA THR A 140 2.73 -1.29 16.09
C THR A 140 1.56 -1.20 15.10
N ILE A 141 0.64 -2.16 15.14
CA ILE A 141 -0.56 -2.12 14.28
C ILE A 141 -1.35 -0.82 14.41
N VAL A 142 -1.35 -0.18 15.59
CA VAL A 142 -2.05 1.09 15.85
C VAL A 142 -1.59 2.20 14.91
N ALA A 143 -0.32 2.18 14.47
CA ALA A 143 0.22 3.17 13.57
C ALA A 143 -0.40 3.11 12.16
N SER A 144 -1.03 1.98 11.79
CA SER A 144 -1.70 1.83 10.49
C SER A 144 -2.98 2.65 10.35
N TRP A 145 -3.64 3.01 11.47
CA TRP A 145 -4.86 3.83 11.45
C TRP A 145 -4.74 5.14 12.23
N SER A 146 -3.76 5.29 13.12
CA SER A 146 -3.61 6.46 14.00
C SER A 146 -3.13 7.72 13.25
N GLY A 147 -4.07 8.58 12.85
CA GLY A 147 -3.81 9.78 12.04
C GLY A 147 -3.54 11.07 12.84
N GLY A 148 -3.40 11.00 14.16
CA GLY A 148 -3.19 12.16 15.02
C GLY A 148 -4.48 12.93 15.32
N ARG A 149 -4.39 14.12 15.91
CA ARG A 149 -5.53 14.82 16.54
C ARG A 149 -6.71 15.06 15.61
N LEU A 150 -6.43 15.28 14.32
CA LEU A 150 -7.42 15.52 13.28
C LEU A 150 -7.52 14.37 12.27
N GLY A 151 -6.79 13.27 12.48
CA GLY A 151 -6.71 12.16 11.54
C GLY A 151 -5.96 12.48 10.24
N ARG A 152 -5.10 13.50 10.23
CA ARG A 152 -4.38 13.97 9.03
C ARG A 152 -2.91 14.30 9.24
N GLU A 153 -2.35 14.07 10.42
CA GLU A 153 -0.96 14.46 10.71
C GLU A 153 0.07 13.74 9.82
N VAL A 154 -0.31 12.62 9.21
CA VAL A 154 0.55 11.87 8.26
C VAL A 154 0.35 12.35 6.81
N SER A 155 -0.78 12.99 6.51
CA SER A 155 -1.15 13.42 5.15
C SER A 155 -0.98 14.91 4.89
N ASP A 156 -1.04 15.74 5.94
CA ASP A 156 -0.78 17.19 5.91
C ASP A 156 0.73 17.48 5.79
#